data_AF-A0A519VEE4-F1
#
_entry.id   AF-A0A519VEE4-F1
#
_cell.length_a   1.000
_cell.length_b   1.000
_cell.length_c   1.000
_cell.angle_alpha   90.00
_cell.angle_beta   90.00
_cell.angle_gamma   90.00
#
_symmetry.space_group_name_H-M   'P 1'
#
loop_
_entity.id
_entity.type
_entity.pdbx_description
1 polymer ?
#
loop_
_entity_poly.entity_id
_entity_poly.type
_entity_poly.pdbx_seq_one_letter_code
_entity_poly.pdbx_strand_id
1 'polypeptide(L)'
;MIKYSFLSLIFLLCLSCSKSKVTPDSVTPPVVVTPPIVRTSGPSSGNFNSDRKYNLNLIYFVPKDIEAIPDHEKRLSELLLWTQNWFKAQMGNAGYANKTFGLFTNETKTRVRIITIYGKKSSTGYPYEGGSTAVMDEVDAYFAENPSYKTSDHNLVILPLYGKKSDGVTPTGGPFYGIGKTCFALDYPEMDIRNLGKTDEIGKRFSVWFGGLVHELGHGINLPHNCQKVSENTNPFKGMALMWAGNGTIGISPTFLTDADCAVLNVNQIFNTDTKEYYGNSTGTITSINATYNSAKQAIVLSGKYASSLPVNSIIYYNDPNVNNEGIGANRDYNAVTWESKTIGNDAFYIEMPISEFTYKDNATPYELRVKLVQNNGNVISTNYSYKFVDGIPVLNFTSKVELSKIGWTIKSFSSEEATGEPAPNGKANVLIDNDINTYWHSKWQNGASNYPHQIIIDLGANKTAEGVSLVQRSGLNRSIKDFEILISDDNITFTPLLNTALLNENGRQNFNFASTKVFRYLKFIAKNGFDGTQFAALAEIGLY
;
A
#
# COMPACT_ATOMS: atom_id res chain seq x y z
N MET A 1 -26.89 -20.15 8.66
CA MET A 1 -26.67 -20.59 10.05
C MET A 1 -25.32 -20.02 10.47
N ILE A 2 -25.14 -19.14 11.46
CA ILE A 2 -25.92 -18.64 12.60
C ILE A 2 -25.56 -17.14 12.72
N LYS A 3 -26.56 -16.29 12.96
CA LYS A 3 -26.42 -14.84 13.21
C LYS A 3 -26.07 -14.63 14.69
N TYR A 4 -25.09 -13.80 15.01
CA TYR A 4 -24.87 -13.33 16.38
C TYR A 4 -25.58 -11.98 16.58
N SER A 5 -26.53 -11.97 17.52
CA SER A 5 -27.34 -10.84 17.94
C SER A 5 -26.66 -10.11 19.11
N PHE A 6 -26.67 -8.78 19.04
CA PHE A 6 -26.41 -7.88 20.16
C PHE A 6 -27.45 -8.08 21.27
N LEU A 7 -27.04 -8.02 22.53
CA LEU A 7 -27.95 -7.84 23.67
C LEU A 7 -27.34 -6.88 24.70
N SER A 8 -27.92 -5.68 24.76
CA SER A 8 -27.79 -4.74 25.87
C SER A 8 -28.53 -5.30 27.10
N LEU A 9 -27.98 -5.14 28.30
CA LEU A 9 -28.74 -5.39 29.53
C LEU A 9 -28.69 -4.19 30.49
N ILE A 10 -29.89 -3.93 31.00
CA ILE A 10 -30.39 -2.78 31.72
C ILE A 10 -30.04 -2.84 33.21
N PHE A 11 -29.85 -1.65 33.78
CA PHE A 11 -29.70 -1.33 35.21
C PHE A 11 -30.90 -1.82 36.04
N LEU A 12 -30.64 -2.47 37.20
CA LEU A 12 -31.64 -2.60 38.26
C LEU A 12 -30.99 -2.35 39.64
N LEU A 13 -31.47 -1.29 40.29
CA LEU A 13 -31.15 -0.88 41.66
C LEU A 13 -31.98 -1.72 42.66
N CYS A 14 -31.33 -2.30 43.66
CA CYS A 14 -31.98 -2.68 44.92
C CYS A 14 -31.10 -2.23 46.10
N LEU A 15 -31.71 -1.45 47.00
CA LEU A 15 -31.19 -1.02 48.30
C LEU A 15 -31.70 -1.98 49.39
N SER A 16 -30.86 -2.33 50.39
CA SER A 16 -31.11 -2.09 51.84
C SER A 16 -30.16 -2.84 52.81
N CYS A 17 -29.50 -2.04 53.67
CA CYS A 17 -29.16 -2.14 55.11
C CYS A 17 -28.36 -3.29 55.77
N SER A 18 -27.08 -2.97 56.02
CA SER A 18 -26.31 -2.87 57.30
C SER A 18 -26.25 -3.99 58.35
N LYS A 19 -24.99 -4.36 58.71
CA LYS A 19 -24.51 -4.52 60.10
C LYS A 19 -23.00 -4.23 60.18
N SER A 20 -22.63 -3.50 61.22
CA SER A 20 -21.33 -2.91 61.56
C SER A 20 -20.27 -3.93 61.97
N LYS A 21 -19.00 -3.70 61.56
CA LYS A 21 -17.80 -4.30 62.19
C LYS A 21 -16.65 -3.28 62.27
N VAL A 22 -15.99 -3.40 63.42
CA VAL A 22 -14.93 -2.60 64.05
C VAL A 22 -13.67 -2.43 63.18
N THR A 23 -13.07 -1.23 63.23
CA THR A 23 -11.76 -0.87 62.64
C THR A 23 -10.58 -1.31 63.52
N PRO A 24 -9.54 -1.96 62.96
CA PRO A 24 -8.20 -1.96 63.52
C PRO A 24 -7.32 -0.88 62.86
N ASP A 25 -6.49 -0.24 63.67
CA ASP A 25 -5.60 0.86 63.31
C ASP A 25 -4.67 0.53 62.14
N SER A 26 -4.64 1.44 61.16
CA SER A 26 -3.72 1.41 60.03
C SER A 26 -2.34 1.93 60.44
N VAL A 27 -1.39 1.05 60.71
CA VAL A 27 0.04 1.40 60.70
C VAL A 27 0.51 1.39 59.24
N THR A 28 0.74 2.57 58.68
CA THR A 28 1.35 2.73 57.35
C THR A 28 2.86 2.45 57.47
N PRO A 29 3.43 1.48 56.74
CA PRO A 29 4.88 1.32 56.71
C PRO A 29 5.51 2.55 56.03
N PRO A 30 6.70 2.98 56.47
CA PRO A 30 7.36 4.14 55.91
C PRO A 30 7.63 3.93 54.42
N VAL A 31 7.22 4.91 53.60
CA VAL A 31 7.55 4.99 52.19
C VAL A 31 9.07 5.08 52.07
N VAL A 32 9.71 4.00 51.64
CA VAL A 32 11.10 4.02 51.22
C VAL A 32 11.15 4.85 49.94
N VAL A 33 11.53 6.12 50.07
CA VAL A 33 11.80 6.98 48.91
C VAL A 33 13.14 6.52 48.34
N THR A 34 13.10 5.59 47.38
CA THR A 34 14.26 5.34 46.51
C THR A 34 14.59 6.63 45.77
N PRO A 35 15.87 7.07 45.75
CA PRO A 35 16.27 8.24 44.97
C PRO A 35 15.89 8.02 43.50
N PRO A 36 15.52 9.09 42.77
CA PRO A 36 15.14 8.97 41.37
C PRO A 36 16.28 8.32 40.59
N ILE A 37 16.00 7.18 39.97
CA ILE A 37 16.94 6.51 39.05
C ILE A 37 17.22 7.51 37.93
N VAL A 38 18.45 8.03 37.86
CA VAL A 38 18.90 8.86 36.74
C VAL A 38 18.96 7.93 35.52
N ARG A 39 17.99 8.09 34.63
CA ARG A 39 17.90 7.33 33.39
C ARG A 39 18.62 8.11 32.30
N THR A 40 19.53 7.45 31.60
CA THR A 40 20.32 8.07 30.52
C THR A 40 20.05 7.32 29.22
N SER A 41 19.55 8.04 28.21
CA SER A 41 19.37 7.48 26.87
C SER A 41 20.73 7.18 26.23
N GLY A 42 20.83 6.07 25.50
CA GLY A 42 22.10 5.62 24.95
C GLY A 42 22.01 4.27 24.26
N PRO A 43 23.03 3.92 23.45
CA PRO A 43 23.14 2.56 22.92
C PRO A 43 23.47 1.57 24.03
N SER A 44 23.11 0.31 23.81
CA SER A 44 23.55 -0.82 24.63
C SER A 44 25.08 -0.85 24.73
N SER A 45 25.57 -1.26 25.90
CA SER A 45 27.01 -1.29 26.16
C SER A 45 27.73 -2.34 25.31
N GLY A 46 28.96 -2.04 24.91
CA GLY A 46 29.82 -2.94 24.13
C GLY A 46 30.12 -2.45 22.72
N ASN A 47 30.97 -3.20 22.02
CA ASN A 47 31.38 -2.89 20.65
C ASN A 47 30.44 -3.58 19.66
N PHE A 48 29.78 -2.79 18.82
CA PHE A 48 28.90 -3.28 17.78
C PHE A 48 29.35 -2.78 16.41
N ASN A 49 29.43 -3.70 15.44
CA ASN A 49 29.84 -3.42 14.07
C ASN A 49 28.81 -3.95 13.08
N SER A 50 28.87 -3.46 11.85
CA SER A 50 28.05 -3.95 10.75
C SER A 50 28.91 -4.18 9.50
N ASP A 51 28.47 -5.10 8.65
CA ASP A 51 29.06 -5.40 7.34
C ASP A 51 28.60 -4.43 6.24
N ARG A 52 27.75 -3.46 6.57
CA ARG A 52 27.16 -2.51 5.61
C ARG A 52 26.92 -1.13 6.19
N LYS A 53 26.77 -0.17 5.28
CA LYS A 53 26.48 1.23 5.60
C LYS A 53 25.11 1.40 6.26
N TYR A 54 24.06 0.86 5.64
CA TYR A 54 22.68 1.08 6.07
C TYR A 54 22.15 -0.09 6.91
N ASN A 55 21.71 0.21 8.13
CA ASN A 55 21.23 -0.79 9.08
C ASN A 55 19.89 -0.37 9.68
N LEU A 56 19.07 -1.34 10.09
CA LEU A 56 17.87 -1.05 10.88
C LEU A 56 18.29 -0.31 12.15
N ASN A 57 17.72 0.88 12.36
CA ASN A 57 17.88 1.58 13.63
C ASN A 57 16.93 0.89 14.63
N LEU A 58 17.48 0.30 15.67
CA LEU A 58 16.72 -0.44 16.67
C LEU A 58 16.63 0.37 17.96
N ILE A 59 15.41 0.80 18.29
CA ILE A 59 15.13 1.69 19.41
C ILE A 59 14.28 0.97 20.44
N TYR A 60 14.67 1.04 21.71
CA TYR A 60 13.83 0.66 22.84
C TYR A 60 13.35 1.92 23.56
N PHE A 61 12.10 2.31 23.32
CA PHE A 61 11.55 3.58 23.80
C PHE A 61 10.74 3.36 25.08
N VAL A 62 11.17 3.99 26.18
CA VAL A 62 10.64 3.74 27.52
C VAL A 62 9.96 5.01 28.05
N PRO A 63 8.63 5.03 28.24
CA PRO A 63 7.95 6.17 28.87
C PRO A 63 8.46 6.47 30.28
N LYS A 64 8.30 7.72 30.73
CA LYS A 64 8.85 8.22 32.01
C LYS A 64 8.39 7.43 33.23
N ASP A 65 7.15 6.95 33.21
CA ASP A 65 6.46 6.22 34.28
C ASP A 65 6.54 4.69 34.14
N ILE A 66 7.18 4.18 33.09
CA ILE A 66 7.36 2.75 32.84
C ILE A 66 8.82 2.37 33.05
N GLU A 67 9.10 1.16 33.53
CA GLU A 67 10.45 0.61 33.58
C GLU A 67 10.77 -0.18 32.32
N ALA A 68 12.04 -0.16 31.91
CA ALA A 68 12.51 -1.05 30.87
C ALA A 68 12.35 -2.50 31.34
N ILE A 69 11.89 -3.39 30.46
CA ILE A 69 11.70 -4.79 30.86
C ILE A 69 13.07 -5.42 31.08
N PRO A 70 13.25 -6.16 32.19
CA PRO A 70 14.49 -6.89 32.45
C PRO A 70 14.93 -7.73 31.25
N ASP A 71 16.24 -7.75 31.02
CA ASP A 71 16.90 -8.51 29.96
C ASP A 71 16.40 -8.22 28.53
N HIS A 72 15.70 -7.09 28.27
CA HIS A 72 15.22 -6.75 26.92
C HIS A 72 16.36 -6.74 25.90
N GLU A 73 17.55 -6.27 26.26
CA GLU A 73 18.70 -6.26 25.34
C GLU A 73 19.04 -7.68 24.84
N LYS A 74 19.03 -8.67 25.72
CA LYS A 74 19.27 -10.07 25.36
C LYS A 74 18.10 -10.64 24.57
N ARG A 75 16.88 -10.55 25.10
CA ARG A 75 15.68 -11.18 24.51
C ARG A 75 15.41 -10.64 23.11
N LEU A 76 15.46 -9.32 22.93
CA LEU A 76 15.24 -8.68 21.63
C LEU A 76 16.39 -8.96 20.64
N SER A 77 17.65 -9.07 21.12
CA SER A 77 18.75 -9.50 20.27
C SER A 77 18.50 -10.88 19.67
N GLU A 78 18.13 -11.86 20.50
CA GLU A 78 17.90 -13.24 20.07
C GLU A 78 16.73 -13.32 19.07
N LEU A 79 15.64 -12.59 19.34
CA LEU A 79 14.49 -12.50 18.44
C LEU A 79 14.85 -11.87 17.10
N LEU A 80 15.59 -10.76 17.08
CA LEU A 80 15.92 -10.06 15.83
C LEU A 80 16.99 -10.77 15.02
N LEU A 81 17.94 -11.45 15.65
CA LEU A 81 18.89 -12.31 14.95
C LEU A 81 18.18 -13.53 14.33
N TRP A 82 17.20 -14.10 15.02
CA TRP A 82 16.34 -15.13 14.44
C TRP A 82 15.56 -14.58 13.24
N THR A 83 14.94 -13.41 13.38
CA THR A 83 14.19 -12.75 12.30
C THR A 83 15.09 -12.45 11.10
N GLN A 84 16.31 -11.93 11.33
CA GLN A 84 17.28 -11.66 10.28
C GLN A 84 17.62 -12.94 9.48
N ASN A 85 17.81 -14.07 10.17
CA ASN A 85 18.05 -15.34 9.51
C ASN A 85 16.83 -15.88 8.78
N TRP A 86 15.64 -15.71 9.33
CA TRP A 86 14.38 -16.08 8.67
C TRP A 86 14.19 -15.28 7.37
N PHE A 87 14.35 -13.96 7.39
CA PHE A 87 14.32 -13.12 6.18
C PHE A 87 15.38 -13.57 5.17
N LYS A 88 16.60 -13.91 5.61
CA LYS A 88 17.64 -14.43 4.72
C LYS A 88 17.22 -15.72 4.00
N ALA A 89 16.57 -16.63 4.72
CA ALA A 89 16.06 -17.87 4.16
C ALA A 89 14.92 -17.61 3.16
N GLN A 90 13.96 -16.73 3.51
CA GLN A 90 12.86 -16.35 2.61
C GLN A 90 13.38 -15.70 1.32
N MET A 91 14.32 -14.75 1.43
CA MET A 91 14.98 -14.12 0.28
C MET A 91 15.68 -15.17 -0.58
N GLY A 92 16.39 -16.13 0.04
CA GLY A 92 17.01 -17.25 -0.67
C GLY A 92 16.00 -18.13 -1.43
N ASN A 93 14.86 -18.45 -0.81
CA ASN A 93 13.80 -19.24 -1.43
C ASN A 93 13.19 -18.56 -2.66
N ALA A 94 13.13 -17.22 -2.66
CA ALA A 94 12.66 -16.41 -3.79
C ALA A 94 13.75 -16.11 -4.84
N GLY A 95 14.95 -16.69 -4.71
CA GLY A 95 16.06 -16.51 -5.65
C GLY A 95 16.97 -15.30 -5.38
N TYR A 96 16.77 -14.59 -4.27
CA TYR A 96 17.61 -13.48 -3.82
C TYR A 96 18.59 -13.91 -2.72
N ALA A 97 19.53 -14.78 -3.09
CA ALA A 97 20.48 -15.35 -2.14
C ALA A 97 21.31 -14.27 -1.41
N ASN A 98 21.67 -14.57 -0.16
CA ASN A 98 22.54 -13.75 0.69
C ASN A 98 22.03 -12.33 1.02
N LYS A 99 20.72 -12.09 0.92
CA LYS A 99 20.10 -10.82 1.33
C LYS A 99 19.28 -10.93 2.60
N THR A 100 19.45 -9.96 3.49
CA THR A 100 18.67 -9.77 4.71
C THR A 100 18.90 -8.34 5.20
N PHE A 101 18.09 -7.81 6.12
CA PHE A 101 18.30 -6.46 6.66
C PHE A 101 19.56 -6.36 7.53
N GLY A 102 20.22 -5.20 7.50
CA GLY A 102 21.40 -4.90 8.30
C GLY A 102 21.11 -4.70 9.77
N LEU A 103 22.00 -5.19 10.63
CA LEU A 103 22.02 -4.95 12.06
C LEU A 103 23.45 -4.67 12.50
N PHE A 104 23.60 -3.76 13.46
CA PHE A 104 24.84 -3.68 14.23
C PHE A 104 24.87 -4.82 15.25
N THR A 105 25.92 -5.65 15.21
CA THR A 105 26.07 -6.84 16.05
C THR A 105 27.41 -6.81 16.79
N ASN A 106 27.45 -7.45 17.95
CA ASN A 106 28.73 -7.73 18.61
C ASN A 106 29.53 -8.76 17.79
N GLU A 107 30.82 -8.91 18.11
CA GLU A 107 31.75 -9.77 17.35
C GLU A 107 31.25 -11.22 17.22
N THR A 108 30.66 -11.77 18.28
CA THR A 108 30.12 -13.15 18.29
C THR A 108 28.73 -13.28 17.68
N LYS A 109 28.11 -12.18 17.21
CA LYS A 109 26.75 -12.14 16.65
C LYS A 109 25.67 -12.73 17.56
N THR A 110 25.75 -12.43 18.86
CA THR A 110 24.80 -12.86 19.90
C THR A 110 24.04 -11.69 20.52
N ARG A 111 24.45 -10.45 20.23
CA ARG A 111 23.80 -9.21 20.64
C ARG A 111 23.69 -8.25 19.47
N VAL A 112 22.61 -7.49 19.44
CA VAL A 112 22.41 -6.38 18.51
C VAL A 112 22.51 -5.06 19.26
N ARG A 113 22.91 -3.98 18.59
CA ARG A 113 22.92 -2.65 19.19
C ARG A 113 21.48 -2.15 19.36
N ILE A 114 21.07 -1.89 20.60
CA ILE A 114 19.75 -1.33 20.93
C ILE A 114 19.96 0.07 21.47
N ILE A 115 19.22 1.05 20.97
CA ILE A 115 19.27 2.42 21.45
C ILE A 115 18.10 2.61 22.42
N THR A 116 18.40 2.67 23.71
CA THR A 116 17.37 2.92 24.72
C THR A 116 17.14 4.42 24.83
N ILE A 117 15.90 4.85 24.62
CA ILE A 117 15.48 6.25 24.73
C ILE A 117 14.43 6.36 25.83
N TYR A 118 14.71 7.16 26.84
CA TYR A 118 13.77 7.44 27.92
C TYR A 118 12.92 8.66 27.55
N GLY A 119 11.63 8.42 27.30
CA GLY A 119 10.67 9.44 26.91
C GLY A 119 10.42 10.48 28.00
N LYS A 120 10.14 11.72 27.59
CA LYS A 120 9.88 12.86 28.48
C LYS A 120 8.49 12.80 29.13
N LYS A 121 7.51 12.17 28.47
CA LYS A 121 6.12 12.05 28.91
C LYS A 121 5.88 10.71 29.61
N SER A 122 4.77 10.60 30.34
CA SER A 122 4.24 9.32 30.81
C SER A 122 3.68 8.50 29.64
N SER A 123 3.38 7.23 29.89
CA SER A 123 2.77 6.26 28.99
C SER A 123 1.48 6.78 28.33
N THR A 124 0.71 7.60 29.06
CA THR A 124 -0.48 8.32 28.55
C THR A 124 -0.18 9.33 27.44
N GLY A 125 1.05 9.80 27.33
CA GLY A 125 1.53 10.68 26.26
C GLY A 125 2.00 9.93 25.01
N TYR A 126 2.05 8.60 25.06
CA TYR A 126 2.44 7.71 23.95
C TYR A 126 1.43 6.56 23.78
N PRO A 127 0.11 6.84 23.66
CA PRO A 127 -0.91 5.81 23.48
C PRO A 127 -0.79 5.12 22.12
N TYR A 128 -1.47 3.99 21.95
CA TYR A 128 -1.58 3.32 20.64
C TYR A 128 -2.09 4.28 19.55
N GLU A 129 -3.26 4.88 19.76
CA GLU A 129 -3.84 5.86 18.83
C GLU A 129 -3.18 7.23 18.98
N GLY A 130 -2.55 7.74 17.93
CA GLY A 130 -1.96 9.08 17.88
C GLY A 130 -0.67 9.28 18.67
N GLY A 131 -0.16 8.26 19.38
CA GLY A 131 1.10 8.38 20.14
C GLY A 131 2.37 8.26 19.29
N SER A 132 2.29 7.70 18.08
CA SER A 132 3.46 7.48 17.21
C SER A 132 4.20 8.76 16.87
N THR A 133 3.50 9.86 16.55
CA THR A 133 4.12 11.16 16.29
C THR A 133 4.98 11.63 17.47
N ALA A 134 4.44 11.55 18.69
CA ALA A 134 5.18 11.98 19.89
C ALA A 134 6.42 11.12 20.17
N VAL A 135 6.36 9.81 19.86
CA VAL A 135 7.52 8.93 19.96
C VAL A 135 8.55 9.29 18.88
N MET A 136 8.12 9.47 17.62
CA MET A 136 9.02 9.83 16.51
C MET A 136 9.72 11.16 16.75
N ASP A 137 9.02 12.18 17.25
CA ASP A 137 9.61 13.49 17.56
C ASP A 137 10.79 13.36 18.54
N GLU A 138 10.66 12.51 19.57
CA GLU A 138 11.72 12.30 20.56
C GLU A 138 12.84 11.40 20.04
N VAL A 139 12.54 10.42 19.18
CA VAL A 139 13.54 9.60 18.48
C VAL A 139 14.36 10.47 17.51
N ASP A 140 13.71 11.33 16.73
CA ASP A 140 14.38 12.23 15.80
C ASP A 140 15.22 13.28 16.55
N ALA A 141 14.73 13.80 17.68
CA ALA A 141 15.53 14.67 18.55
C ALA A 141 16.79 13.96 19.07
N TYR A 142 16.66 12.70 19.51
CA TYR A 142 17.81 11.91 19.94
C TYR A 142 18.82 11.72 18.81
N PHE A 143 18.37 11.41 17.59
CA PHE A 143 19.25 11.26 16.44
C PHE A 143 19.85 12.58 15.96
N ALA A 144 19.17 13.71 16.12
CA ALA A 144 19.75 15.03 15.83
C ALA A 144 20.93 15.34 16.77
N GLU A 145 20.83 14.96 18.04
CA GLU A 145 21.91 15.09 19.02
C GLU A 145 22.99 14.01 18.86
N ASN A 146 22.64 12.84 18.30
CA ASN A 146 23.52 11.68 18.16
C ASN A 146 23.49 11.10 16.72
N PRO A 147 23.93 11.87 15.71
CA PRO A 147 23.73 11.52 14.30
C PRO A 147 24.45 10.24 13.88
N SER A 148 25.52 9.84 14.58
CA SER A 148 26.26 8.60 14.29
C SER A 148 25.44 7.32 14.54
N TYR A 149 24.33 7.41 15.28
CA TYR A 149 23.45 6.27 15.54
C TYR A 149 22.30 6.12 14.53
N LYS A 150 22.00 7.16 13.74
CA LYS A 150 21.03 7.09 12.64
C LYS A 150 21.73 6.62 11.37
N THR A 151 21.63 5.32 11.08
CA THR A 151 22.41 4.70 9.99
C THR A 151 21.59 4.38 8.76
N SER A 152 20.28 4.55 8.80
CA SER A 152 19.36 4.39 7.68
C SER A 152 18.08 5.19 7.90
N ASP A 153 17.17 5.16 6.93
CA ASP A 153 15.83 5.73 7.04
C ASP A 153 14.85 4.80 7.77
N HIS A 154 15.28 3.58 8.13
CA HIS A 154 14.41 2.54 8.68
C HIS A 154 14.56 2.40 10.19
N ASN A 155 13.44 2.51 10.91
CA ASN A 155 13.42 2.43 12.37
C ASN A 155 12.46 1.33 12.85
N LEU A 156 12.93 0.48 13.76
CA LEU A 156 12.09 -0.38 14.58
C LEU A 156 12.09 0.17 16.00
N VAL A 157 10.93 0.65 16.45
CA VAL A 157 10.74 1.21 17.79
C VAL A 157 9.94 0.21 18.62
N ILE A 158 10.54 -0.29 19.70
CA ILE A 158 9.93 -1.26 20.59
C ILE A 158 9.64 -0.57 21.93
N LEU A 159 8.40 -0.66 22.40
CA LEU A 159 7.97 -0.08 23.67
C LEU A 159 7.67 -1.19 24.69
N PRO A 160 8.01 -1.03 25.97
CA PRO A 160 7.53 -1.95 27.02
C PRO A 160 6.01 -1.87 27.14
N LEU A 161 5.37 -2.98 27.52
CA LEU A 161 3.95 -2.97 27.89
C LEU A 161 3.66 -1.93 28.98
N TYR A 162 2.52 -1.24 28.86
CA TYR A 162 2.05 -0.31 29.88
C TYR A 162 1.18 -1.02 30.92
N GLY A 163 0.67 -2.20 30.57
CA GLY A 163 -0.15 -3.03 31.43
C GLY A 163 -0.71 -4.22 30.67
N LYS A 164 -1.80 -4.78 31.21
CA LYS A 164 -2.55 -5.87 30.58
C LYS A 164 -4.01 -5.47 30.41
N LYS A 165 -4.70 -6.08 29.44
CA LYS A 165 -6.14 -5.94 29.24
C LYS A 165 -6.91 -6.56 30.42
N SER A 166 -8.24 -6.42 30.41
CA SER A 166 -9.13 -6.93 31.46
C SER A 166 -9.06 -8.46 31.67
N ASP A 167 -8.53 -9.19 30.69
CA ASP A 167 -8.26 -10.63 30.79
C ASP A 167 -7.05 -10.97 31.69
N GLY A 168 -6.29 -9.97 32.14
CA GLY A 168 -5.13 -10.14 33.02
C GLY A 168 -3.90 -10.79 32.36
N VAL A 169 -3.95 -11.07 31.05
CA VAL A 169 -2.89 -11.80 30.34
C VAL A 169 -2.44 -11.14 29.05
N THR A 170 -3.31 -10.39 28.36
CA THR A 170 -2.98 -9.77 27.07
C THR A 170 -2.25 -8.45 27.31
N PRO A 171 -1.00 -8.29 26.83
CA PRO A 171 -0.27 -7.04 26.88
C PRO A 171 -1.04 -5.89 26.22
N THR A 172 -0.87 -4.69 26.74
CA THR A 172 -1.32 -3.44 26.12
C THR A 172 -0.25 -2.38 26.31
N GLY A 173 -0.15 -1.45 25.36
CA GLY A 173 0.88 -0.42 25.41
C GLY A 173 0.69 0.67 24.36
N GLY A 174 1.82 1.19 23.89
CA GLY A 174 1.87 2.27 22.92
C GLY A 174 1.58 1.81 21.48
N PRO A 175 2.06 2.58 20.48
CA PRO A 175 1.89 2.28 19.07
C PRO A 175 2.31 0.85 18.69
N PHE A 176 1.57 0.23 17.77
CA PHE A 176 1.89 -1.09 17.20
C PHE A 176 1.37 -1.13 15.77
N TYR A 177 2.15 -0.59 14.84
CA TYR A 177 1.84 -0.47 13.42
C TYR A 177 3.07 0.04 12.65
N GLY A 178 3.09 -0.14 11.32
CA GLY A 178 4.01 0.57 10.41
C GLY A 178 3.49 1.94 9.97
N ILE A 179 4.39 2.93 9.87
CA ILE A 179 4.14 4.24 9.27
C ILE A 179 5.38 4.75 8.53
N GLY A 180 5.28 4.89 7.21
CA GLY A 180 6.42 5.21 6.37
C GLY A 180 7.52 4.13 6.50
N LYS A 181 8.72 4.54 6.93
CA LYS A 181 9.87 3.63 7.17
C LYS A 181 10.12 3.38 8.66
N THR A 182 9.18 3.77 9.53
CA THR A 182 9.21 3.50 10.96
C THR A 182 8.12 2.48 11.28
N CYS A 183 8.43 1.51 12.12
CA CYS A 183 7.44 0.62 12.68
C CYS A 183 7.54 0.55 14.20
N PHE A 184 6.41 0.21 14.82
CA PHE A 184 6.28 0.11 16.25
C PHE A 184 5.89 -1.31 16.66
N ALA A 185 6.51 -1.79 17.73
CA ALA A 185 6.17 -3.06 18.35
C ALA A 185 6.17 -2.95 19.88
N LEU A 186 5.68 -3.99 20.54
CA LEU A 186 5.57 -4.06 21.99
C LEU A 186 6.46 -5.18 22.54
N ASP A 187 7.13 -4.91 23.65
CA ASP A 187 7.87 -5.88 24.47
C ASP A 187 7.08 -6.24 25.74
N TYR A 188 7.17 -7.49 26.17
CA TYR A 188 6.62 -7.98 27.44
C TYR A 188 7.50 -9.08 28.02
N PRO A 189 7.44 -9.39 29.33
CA PRO A 189 8.41 -10.29 29.97
C PRO A 189 8.55 -11.68 29.34
N GLU A 190 7.46 -12.27 28.84
CA GLU A 190 7.53 -13.57 28.16
C GLU A 190 7.75 -13.49 26.64
N MET A 191 8.05 -12.30 26.10
CA MET A 191 8.53 -12.13 24.72
C MET A 191 9.98 -12.60 24.63
N ASP A 192 10.15 -13.91 24.51
CA ASP A 192 11.43 -14.60 24.61
C ASP A 192 11.47 -15.76 23.60
N ILE A 193 12.60 -15.92 22.92
CA ILE A 193 12.81 -16.92 21.87
C ILE A 193 12.52 -18.35 22.35
N ARG A 194 12.63 -18.65 23.65
CA ARG A 194 12.29 -19.96 24.24
C ARG A 194 10.82 -20.35 24.06
N ASN A 195 9.95 -19.41 23.68
CA ASN A 195 8.54 -19.65 23.44
C ASN A 195 8.20 -19.85 21.96
N LEU A 196 9.18 -19.71 21.06
CA LEU A 196 9.03 -20.05 19.65
C LEU A 196 8.66 -21.54 19.50
N GLY A 197 7.67 -21.85 18.65
CA GLY A 197 7.21 -23.22 18.40
C GLY A 197 6.19 -23.77 19.41
N LYS A 198 5.96 -23.09 20.53
CA LYS A 198 5.01 -23.57 21.54
C LYS A 198 3.56 -23.35 21.11
N THR A 199 2.71 -24.32 21.44
CA THR A 199 1.26 -24.30 21.13
C THR A 199 0.37 -24.15 22.37
N ASP A 200 0.98 -24.05 23.56
CA ASP A 200 0.31 -23.66 24.81
C ASP A 200 -0.09 -22.17 24.79
N GLU A 201 -0.74 -21.70 25.85
CA GLU A 201 -1.22 -20.31 25.94
C GLU A 201 -0.08 -19.28 25.86
N ILE A 202 1.10 -19.60 26.39
CA ILE A 202 2.27 -18.73 26.36
C ILE A 202 2.83 -18.66 24.94
N GLY A 203 2.95 -19.81 24.26
CA GLY A 203 3.40 -19.90 22.88
C GLY A 203 2.49 -19.20 21.89
N LYS A 204 1.16 -19.38 22.04
CA LYS A 204 0.16 -18.67 21.24
C LYS A 204 0.25 -17.15 21.43
N ARG A 205 0.35 -16.69 22.69
CA ARG A 205 0.56 -15.26 22.98
C ARG A 205 1.87 -14.76 22.36
N PHE A 206 2.95 -15.52 22.50
CA PHE A 206 4.25 -15.21 21.89
C PHE A 206 4.16 -15.05 20.37
N SER A 207 3.56 -16.00 19.66
CA SER A 207 3.46 -15.94 18.20
C SER A 207 2.66 -14.72 17.73
N VAL A 208 1.57 -14.35 18.41
CA VAL A 208 0.81 -13.14 18.06
C VAL A 208 1.65 -11.86 18.19
N TRP A 209 2.36 -11.68 19.29
CA TRP A 209 3.12 -10.44 19.53
C TRP A 209 4.46 -10.41 18.79
N PHE A 210 5.18 -11.52 18.76
CA PHE A 210 6.42 -11.63 18.00
C PHE A 210 6.15 -11.62 16.50
N GLY A 211 5.14 -12.36 16.03
CA GLY A 211 4.75 -12.33 14.63
C GLY A 211 4.16 -11.00 14.21
N GLY A 212 3.41 -10.33 15.09
CA GLY A 212 3.04 -8.93 14.90
C GLY A 212 4.28 -8.04 14.75
N LEU A 213 5.28 -8.13 15.63
CA LEU A 213 6.54 -7.37 15.47
C LEU A 213 7.18 -7.61 14.10
N VAL A 214 7.24 -8.86 13.65
CA VAL A 214 7.85 -9.22 12.35
C VAL A 214 7.03 -8.68 11.18
N HIS A 215 5.70 -8.67 11.28
CA HIS A 215 4.79 -8.07 10.30
C HIS A 215 4.92 -6.55 10.23
N GLU A 216 4.92 -5.87 11.39
CA GLU A 216 5.11 -4.42 11.45
C GLU A 216 6.51 -4.02 10.96
N LEU A 217 7.54 -4.82 11.26
CA LEU A 217 8.85 -4.66 10.65
C LEU A 217 8.76 -4.73 9.12
N GLY A 218 7.99 -5.66 8.56
CA GLY A 218 7.67 -5.75 7.13
C GLY A 218 7.18 -4.41 6.57
N HIS A 219 6.20 -3.78 7.21
CA HIS A 219 5.75 -2.45 6.82
C HIS A 219 6.85 -1.39 6.92
N GLY A 220 7.60 -1.39 8.04
CA GLY A 220 8.74 -0.49 8.25
C GLY A 220 9.86 -0.64 7.21
N ILE A 221 9.90 -1.75 6.46
CA ILE A 221 10.85 -2.03 5.38
C ILE A 221 10.18 -2.04 3.99
N ASN A 222 9.10 -1.27 3.84
CA ASN A 222 8.38 -0.95 2.59
C ASN A 222 7.45 -2.07 2.07
N LEU A 223 7.10 -3.09 2.86
CA LEU A 223 6.17 -4.12 2.41
C LEU A 223 4.72 -3.68 2.62
N PRO A 224 3.88 -3.65 1.58
CA PRO A 224 2.43 -3.53 1.74
C PRO A 224 1.82 -4.88 2.13
N HIS A 225 0.53 -4.89 2.49
CA HIS A 225 -0.18 -6.16 2.63
C HIS A 225 -0.28 -6.89 1.29
N ASN A 226 -0.38 -8.21 1.39
CA ASN A 226 -0.69 -9.11 0.29
C ASN A 226 -1.10 -10.47 0.86
N CYS A 227 -1.67 -11.32 0.02
CA CYS A 227 -2.09 -12.67 0.37
C CYS A 227 -1.42 -13.70 -0.54
N GLN A 228 -1.21 -14.90 0.00
CA GLN A 228 -0.70 -16.04 -0.73
C GLN A 228 -1.67 -16.49 -1.85
N LYS A 229 -1.10 -17.07 -2.91
CA LYS A 229 -1.88 -17.76 -3.94
C LYS A 229 -2.60 -18.98 -3.36
N VAL A 230 -3.66 -19.44 -4.04
CA VAL A 230 -4.43 -20.64 -3.61
C VAL A 230 -3.52 -21.86 -3.41
N SER A 231 -2.59 -22.11 -4.33
CA SER A 231 -1.66 -23.25 -4.21
C SER A 231 -0.62 -23.07 -3.11
N GLU A 232 -0.23 -21.84 -2.80
CA GLU A 232 0.74 -21.54 -1.75
C GLU A 232 0.17 -21.78 -0.35
N ASN A 233 -1.13 -21.51 -0.16
CA ASN A 233 -1.82 -21.74 1.12
C ASN A 233 -1.88 -23.22 1.51
N THR A 234 -1.89 -24.12 0.52
CA THR A 234 -1.90 -25.57 0.76
C THR A 234 -0.51 -26.20 0.72
N ASN A 235 0.52 -25.41 0.41
CA ASN A 235 1.90 -25.88 0.39
C ASN A 235 2.40 -26.06 1.84
N PRO A 236 2.86 -27.28 2.23
CA PRO A 236 3.30 -27.56 3.60
C PRO A 236 4.54 -26.78 4.04
N PHE A 237 5.23 -26.10 3.12
CA PHE A 237 6.42 -25.30 3.40
C PHE A 237 6.18 -23.78 3.37
N LYS A 238 5.00 -23.31 2.92
CA LYS A 238 4.69 -21.87 2.82
C LYS A 238 3.62 -21.43 3.83
N GLY A 239 2.45 -22.06 3.82
CA GLY A 239 1.33 -21.65 4.67
C GLY A 239 0.85 -20.22 4.37
N MET A 240 0.75 -19.37 5.39
CA MET A 240 0.24 -18.01 5.25
C MET A 240 1.35 -17.00 4.91
N ALA A 241 1.07 -16.03 4.04
CA ALA A 241 1.98 -14.92 3.79
C ALA A 241 2.15 -14.05 5.05
N LEU A 242 3.39 -13.63 5.35
CA LEU A 242 3.69 -12.76 6.50
C LEU A 242 2.81 -11.51 6.51
N MET A 243 2.72 -10.85 5.35
CA MET A 243 2.00 -9.58 5.15
C MET A 243 0.49 -9.76 4.97
N TRP A 244 -0.04 -10.96 5.24
CA TRP A 244 -1.47 -11.22 5.42
C TRP A 244 -1.77 -11.47 6.91
N ALA A 245 -2.17 -12.70 7.25
CA ALA A 245 -2.37 -13.22 8.59
C ALA A 245 -1.14 -13.99 9.12
N GLY A 246 0.01 -13.85 8.46
CA GLY A 246 1.24 -14.52 8.83
C GLY A 246 1.79 -14.08 10.20
N ASN A 247 1.40 -12.90 10.67
CA ASN A 247 1.67 -12.42 12.02
C ASN A 247 1.15 -13.35 13.13
N GLY A 248 0.08 -14.12 12.88
CA GLY A 248 -0.47 -15.09 13.84
C GLY A 248 0.07 -16.51 13.67
N THR A 249 0.89 -16.76 12.65
CA THR A 249 1.37 -18.12 12.32
C THR A 249 2.88 -18.27 12.42
N ILE A 250 3.65 -17.19 12.25
CA ILE A 250 5.10 -17.25 12.28
C ILE A 250 5.58 -17.79 13.62
N GLY A 251 6.44 -18.81 13.53
CA GLY A 251 6.96 -19.50 14.70
C GLY A 251 6.06 -20.59 15.26
N ILE A 252 4.86 -20.84 14.72
CA ILE A 252 4.00 -21.97 15.11
C ILE A 252 3.68 -22.88 13.91
N SER A 253 3.40 -22.29 12.75
CA SER A 253 3.14 -22.99 11.50
C SER A 253 3.92 -22.34 10.34
N PRO A 254 3.96 -22.97 9.15
CA PRO A 254 4.61 -22.38 7.99
C PRO A 254 4.09 -20.97 7.70
N THR A 255 5.04 -20.03 7.57
CA THR A 255 4.83 -18.64 7.19
C THR A 255 5.96 -18.24 6.25
N PHE A 256 5.66 -17.44 5.24
CA PHE A 256 6.63 -17.07 4.21
C PHE A 256 6.48 -15.61 3.74
N LEU A 257 7.48 -15.10 3.02
CA LEU A 257 7.36 -13.86 2.24
C LEU A 257 7.00 -14.20 0.80
N THR A 258 6.10 -13.43 0.19
CA THR A 258 5.79 -13.62 -1.23
C THR A 258 6.96 -13.21 -2.12
N ASP A 259 6.96 -13.65 -3.38
CA ASP A 259 7.99 -13.25 -4.35
C ASP A 259 7.98 -11.72 -4.54
N ALA A 260 6.79 -11.10 -4.52
CA ALA A 260 6.64 -9.65 -4.58
C ALA A 260 7.27 -8.94 -3.36
N ASP A 261 7.10 -9.47 -2.15
CA ASP A 261 7.78 -8.95 -0.96
C ASP A 261 9.29 -9.01 -1.14
N CYS A 262 9.80 -10.16 -1.56
CA CYS A 262 11.24 -10.37 -1.74
C CYS A 262 11.82 -9.46 -2.83
N ALA A 263 11.08 -9.17 -3.91
CA ALA A 263 11.48 -8.21 -4.93
C ALA A 263 11.64 -6.79 -4.37
N VAL A 264 10.71 -6.34 -3.51
CA VAL A 264 10.80 -5.04 -2.82
C VAL A 264 12.00 -5.01 -1.87
N LEU A 265 12.19 -6.07 -1.08
CA LEU A 265 13.32 -6.17 -0.16
C LEU A 265 14.66 -6.24 -0.87
N ASN A 266 14.73 -6.82 -2.08
CA ASN A 266 15.97 -6.91 -2.84
C ASN A 266 16.58 -5.53 -3.12
N VAL A 267 15.73 -4.51 -3.32
CA VAL A 267 16.13 -3.11 -3.57
C VAL A 267 15.95 -2.21 -2.36
N ASN A 268 15.63 -2.75 -1.18
CA ASN A 268 15.49 -1.98 0.05
C ASN A 268 16.87 -1.52 0.57
N GLN A 269 16.94 -0.30 1.12
CA GLN A 269 18.16 0.33 1.63
C GLN A 269 18.94 -0.55 2.61
N ILE A 270 18.29 -1.20 3.58
CA ILE A 270 18.99 -1.97 4.62
C ILE A 270 19.29 -3.42 4.21
N PHE A 271 18.81 -3.87 3.04
CA PHE A 271 19.06 -5.22 2.51
C PHE A 271 20.31 -5.32 1.63
N ASN A 272 20.98 -4.20 1.39
CA ASN A 272 22.10 -4.09 0.47
C ASN A 272 23.38 -3.64 1.20
N THR A 273 24.52 -4.08 0.67
CA THR A 273 25.86 -3.72 1.18
C THR A 273 26.50 -2.58 0.38
N ASP A 274 25.82 -2.07 -0.63
CA ASP A 274 26.26 -0.91 -1.39
C ASP A 274 26.12 0.39 -0.57
N THR A 275 26.60 1.50 -1.13
CA THR A 275 26.61 2.79 -0.45
C THR A 275 25.84 3.87 -1.20
N LYS A 276 25.01 3.48 -2.19
CA LYS A 276 24.32 4.42 -3.06
C LYS A 276 23.20 5.14 -2.30
N GLU A 277 22.68 6.19 -2.91
CA GLU A 277 21.51 6.89 -2.39
C GLU A 277 20.23 6.09 -2.67
N TYR A 278 19.36 6.00 -1.66
CA TYR A 278 18.07 5.32 -1.74
C TYR A 278 16.96 6.35 -1.61
N TYR A 279 15.80 6.03 -2.20
CA TYR A 279 14.56 6.78 -2.04
C TYR A 279 14.59 8.25 -2.51
N GLY A 280 15.61 8.66 -3.27
CA GLY A 280 15.60 9.91 -4.01
C GLY A 280 14.48 9.94 -5.08
N ASN A 281 14.13 11.13 -5.57
CA ASN A 281 13.06 11.30 -6.54
C ASN A 281 13.28 10.47 -7.81
N SER A 282 12.23 9.79 -8.26
CA SER A 282 12.23 9.04 -9.51
C SER A 282 10.83 9.00 -10.14
N THR A 283 10.80 8.86 -11.45
CA THR A 283 9.58 8.65 -12.25
C THR A 283 9.60 7.26 -12.90
N GLY A 284 8.42 6.75 -13.18
CA GLY A 284 8.19 5.49 -13.88
C GLY A 284 6.73 5.40 -14.33
N THR A 285 6.47 4.75 -15.47
CA THR A 285 5.12 4.58 -15.99
C THR A 285 5.05 3.39 -16.95
N ILE A 286 3.90 2.73 -17.01
CA ILE A 286 3.62 1.74 -18.05
C ILE A 286 3.20 2.49 -19.32
N THR A 287 4.00 2.36 -20.38
CA THR A 287 3.78 3.07 -21.66
C THR A 287 2.92 2.28 -22.63
N SER A 288 2.92 0.95 -22.52
CA SER A 288 1.99 0.09 -23.23
C SER A 288 1.72 -1.19 -22.46
N ILE A 289 0.51 -1.73 -22.58
CA ILE A 289 0.11 -2.98 -21.93
C ILE A 289 -0.77 -3.80 -22.87
N ASN A 290 -0.54 -5.10 -22.91
CA ASN A 290 -1.39 -6.10 -23.54
C ASN A 290 -1.81 -7.08 -22.45
N ALA A 291 -3.11 -7.15 -22.20
CA ALA A 291 -3.73 -7.98 -21.18
C ALA A 291 -4.82 -8.83 -21.83
N THR A 292 -4.65 -10.16 -21.78
CA THR A 292 -5.60 -11.11 -22.35
C THR A 292 -5.78 -12.32 -21.45
N TYR A 293 -6.96 -12.95 -21.53
CA TYR A 293 -7.14 -14.30 -21.02
C TYR A 293 -6.75 -15.30 -22.12
N ASN A 294 -5.80 -16.19 -21.82
CA ASN A 294 -5.44 -17.27 -22.72
C ASN A 294 -6.09 -18.57 -22.25
N SER A 295 -7.03 -19.10 -23.03
CA SER A 295 -7.78 -20.31 -22.68
C SER A 295 -6.95 -21.60 -22.72
N ALA A 296 -5.90 -21.69 -23.53
CA ALA A 296 -5.02 -22.86 -23.53
C ALA A 296 -4.16 -22.91 -22.26
N LYS A 297 -3.73 -21.74 -21.78
CA LYS A 297 -2.91 -21.59 -20.56
C LYS A 297 -3.75 -21.50 -19.28
N GLN A 298 -5.05 -21.22 -19.41
CA GLN A 298 -5.95 -20.90 -18.28
C GLN A 298 -5.36 -19.79 -17.40
N ALA A 299 -4.84 -18.74 -18.03
CA ALA A 299 -4.09 -17.69 -17.35
C ALA A 299 -4.42 -16.30 -17.90
N ILE A 300 -4.33 -15.29 -17.04
CA ILE A 300 -4.14 -13.91 -17.45
C ILE A 300 -2.72 -13.81 -18.00
N VAL A 301 -2.59 -13.44 -19.27
CA VAL A 301 -1.31 -13.18 -19.93
C VAL A 301 -1.16 -11.68 -20.07
N LEU A 302 -0.11 -11.16 -19.45
CA LEU A 302 0.18 -9.74 -19.43
C LEU A 302 1.57 -9.49 -20.02
N SER A 303 1.67 -8.51 -20.89
CA SER A 303 2.94 -8.03 -21.42
C SER A 303 2.87 -6.54 -21.66
N GLY A 304 4.01 -5.88 -21.81
CA GLY A 304 3.99 -4.45 -22.04
C GLY A 304 5.36 -3.83 -22.06
N LYS A 305 5.34 -2.50 -22.16
CA LYS A 305 6.51 -1.65 -22.03
C LYS A 305 6.35 -0.63 -20.92
N TYR A 306 7.48 -0.15 -20.41
CA TYR A 306 7.54 0.91 -19.42
C TYR A 306 8.63 1.92 -19.75
N ALA A 307 8.47 3.13 -19.21
CA ALA A 307 9.53 4.12 -19.14
C ALA A 307 9.88 4.37 -17.68
N SER A 308 11.16 4.56 -17.38
CA SER A 308 11.64 4.75 -16.02
C SER A 308 12.88 5.64 -16.02
N SER A 309 12.93 6.59 -15.08
CA SER A 309 14.11 7.44 -14.85
C SER A 309 15.30 6.69 -14.24
N LEU A 310 15.04 5.54 -13.60
CA LEU A 310 16.04 4.69 -12.98
C LEU A 310 15.90 3.23 -13.45
N PRO A 311 16.96 2.41 -13.37
CA PRO A 311 16.85 0.99 -13.66
C PRO A 311 15.80 0.28 -12.79
N VAL A 312 14.97 -0.55 -13.43
CA VAL A 312 13.96 -1.39 -12.79
C VAL A 312 14.53 -2.79 -12.58
N ASN A 313 14.42 -3.33 -11.37
CA ASN A 313 14.89 -4.68 -11.01
C ASN A 313 13.87 -5.75 -11.38
N SER A 314 12.61 -5.49 -11.03
CA SER A 314 11.48 -6.41 -11.17
C SER A 314 10.19 -5.64 -11.42
N ILE A 315 9.22 -6.33 -11.99
CA ILE A 315 7.83 -5.88 -12.07
C ILE A 315 7.03 -6.78 -11.14
N ILE A 316 6.31 -6.18 -10.19
CA ILE A 316 5.43 -6.91 -9.28
C ILE A 316 3.97 -6.59 -9.60
N TYR A 317 3.11 -7.58 -9.47
CA TYR A 317 1.71 -7.51 -9.84
C TYR A 317 0.88 -7.84 -8.62
N TYR A 318 -0.02 -6.93 -8.23
CA TYR A 318 -0.99 -7.17 -7.17
C TYR A 318 -2.35 -7.24 -7.82
N ASN A 319 -3.02 -8.39 -7.71
CA ASN A 319 -4.40 -8.53 -8.16
C ASN A 319 -5.31 -8.50 -6.93
N ASP A 320 -6.05 -7.42 -6.81
CA ASP A 320 -6.74 -7.05 -5.58
C ASP A 320 -8.26 -7.14 -5.74
N PRO A 321 -8.93 -8.15 -5.15
CA PRO A 321 -10.38 -8.26 -5.21
C PRO A 321 -11.04 -7.27 -4.24
N ASN A 322 -12.00 -6.49 -4.71
CA ASN A 322 -12.80 -5.64 -3.83
C ASN A 322 -13.90 -6.43 -3.13
N VAL A 323 -13.50 -7.10 -2.05
CA VAL A 323 -14.35 -7.87 -1.15
C VAL A 323 -14.26 -7.25 0.24
N ASN A 324 -15.40 -7.05 0.90
CA ASN A 324 -15.47 -6.40 2.22
C ASN A 324 -14.82 -5.01 2.26
N ASN A 325 -14.88 -4.27 1.15
CA ASN A 325 -14.29 -2.93 1.00
C ASN A 325 -12.74 -2.92 1.03
N GLU A 326 -12.08 -4.07 0.88
CA GLU A 326 -10.68 -4.18 0.41
C GLU A 326 -10.62 -3.93 -1.11
N GLY A 327 -9.47 -4.03 -1.79
CA GLY A 327 -9.36 -3.98 -3.24
C GLY A 327 -9.14 -2.61 -3.90
N ILE A 328 -9.43 -1.49 -3.22
CA ILE A 328 -9.28 -0.15 -3.80
C ILE A 328 -8.66 0.82 -2.80
N GLY A 329 -7.53 1.40 -3.17
CA GLY A 329 -6.87 2.48 -2.42
C GLY A 329 -5.76 2.01 -1.47
N ALA A 330 -5.26 2.93 -0.66
CA ALA A 330 -4.17 2.64 0.29
C ALA A 330 -4.67 1.77 1.46
N ASN A 331 -3.84 0.81 1.88
CA ASN A 331 -4.12 -0.14 2.98
C ASN A 331 -5.41 -0.94 2.79
N ARG A 332 -5.74 -1.26 1.54
CA ARG A 332 -6.91 -2.05 1.15
C ARG A 332 -6.47 -3.27 0.35
N ASP A 333 -5.39 -3.89 0.78
CA ASP A 333 -4.69 -4.91 0.01
C ASP A 333 -4.40 -6.20 0.77
N TYR A 334 -5.14 -6.45 1.85
CA TYR A 334 -4.99 -7.67 2.64
C TYR A 334 -5.23 -8.93 1.82
N ASN A 335 -6.10 -8.89 0.81
CA ASN A 335 -6.46 -10.04 -0.02
C ASN A 335 -5.83 -10.00 -1.43
N ALA A 336 -4.88 -9.10 -1.67
CA ALA A 336 -4.21 -8.97 -2.96
C ALA A 336 -3.28 -10.15 -3.22
N VAL A 337 -3.53 -10.94 -4.26
CA VAL A 337 -2.64 -12.05 -4.66
C VAL A 337 -1.54 -11.51 -5.57
N THR A 338 -0.29 -11.92 -5.32
CA THR A 338 0.88 -11.28 -5.94
C THR A 338 1.72 -12.20 -6.85
N TRP A 339 2.33 -11.57 -7.86
CA TRP A 339 3.32 -12.17 -8.75
C TRP A 339 4.53 -11.24 -8.93
N GLU A 340 5.63 -11.83 -9.38
CA GLU A 340 6.83 -11.12 -9.82
C GLU A 340 7.20 -11.58 -11.24
N SER A 341 7.68 -10.65 -12.07
CA SER A 341 8.45 -10.97 -13.27
C SER A 341 9.75 -10.16 -13.30
N LYS A 342 10.75 -10.69 -14.00
CA LYS A 342 11.96 -9.93 -14.35
C LYS A 342 11.71 -9.06 -15.57
N THR A 343 12.49 -8.00 -15.69
CA THR A 343 12.49 -7.16 -16.89
C THR A 343 12.99 -7.96 -18.09
N ILE A 344 12.43 -7.67 -19.26
CA ILE A 344 12.93 -8.14 -20.55
C ILE A 344 13.65 -6.95 -21.19
N GLY A 345 14.97 -7.05 -21.30
CA GLY A 345 15.80 -5.89 -21.65
C GLY A 345 15.63 -4.77 -20.61
N ASN A 346 15.50 -3.54 -21.10
CA ASN A 346 15.47 -2.33 -20.27
C ASN A 346 14.09 -1.69 -20.11
N ASP A 347 13.09 -2.14 -20.87
CA ASP A 347 11.80 -1.44 -21.00
C ASP A 347 10.59 -2.36 -21.16
N ALA A 348 10.73 -3.69 -21.07
CA ALA A 348 9.63 -4.61 -21.31
C ALA A 348 9.42 -5.63 -20.19
N PHE A 349 8.24 -6.25 -20.16
CA PHE A 349 7.88 -7.31 -19.21
C PHE A 349 6.88 -8.30 -19.81
N TYR A 350 6.84 -9.48 -19.22
CA TYR A 350 5.90 -10.56 -19.54
C TYR A 350 5.59 -11.35 -18.26
N ILE A 351 4.32 -11.70 -18.05
CA ILE A 351 3.91 -12.61 -16.97
C ILE A 351 2.68 -13.40 -17.37
N GLU A 352 2.58 -14.62 -16.84
CA GLU A 352 1.41 -15.47 -16.89
C GLU A 352 0.91 -15.69 -15.46
N MET A 353 -0.35 -15.38 -15.21
CA MET A 353 -0.97 -15.53 -13.89
C MET A 353 -2.13 -16.53 -14.02
N PRO A 354 -1.92 -17.81 -13.64
CA PRO A 354 -2.95 -18.83 -13.74
C PRO A 354 -4.18 -18.46 -12.92
N ILE A 355 -5.38 -18.56 -13.51
CA ILE A 355 -6.63 -18.18 -12.81
C ILE A 355 -7.00 -19.16 -11.68
N SER A 356 -6.33 -20.32 -11.60
CA SER A 356 -6.42 -21.25 -10.48
C SER A 356 -5.95 -20.63 -9.16
N GLU A 357 -5.04 -19.67 -9.21
CA GLU A 357 -4.43 -19.04 -8.03
C GLU A 357 -5.29 -17.94 -7.41
N PHE A 358 -6.41 -17.58 -8.05
CA PHE A 358 -7.34 -16.55 -7.60
C PHE A 358 -8.50 -17.17 -6.82
N THR A 359 -8.83 -16.56 -5.67
CA THR A 359 -9.94 -17.00 -4.80
C THR A 359 -11.30 -16.52 -5.30
N TYR A 360 -11.44 -15.24 -5.65
CA TYR A 360 -12.73 -14.64 -6.01
C TYR A 360 -12.88 -14.52 -7.53
N LYS A 361 -13.87 -15.22 -8.09
CA LYS A 361 -14.08 -15.30 -9.55
C LYS A 361 -15.55 -15.13 -9.95
N ASP A 362 -16.33 -14.53 -9.07
CA ASP A 362 -17.74 -14.23 -9.30
C ASP A 362 -17.92 -12.97 -10.17
N ASN A 363 -19.16 -12.75 -10.62
CA ASN A 363 -19.50 -11.67 -11.55
C ASN A 363 -19.59 -10.29 -10.90
N ALA A 364 -19.65 -10.23 -9.57
CA ALA A 364 -19.93 -9.03 -8.80
C ALA A 364 -18.65 -8.37 -8.27
N THR A 365 -17.60 -9.13 -7.99
CA THR A 365 -16.35 -8.64 -7.41
C THR A 365 -15.49 -7.93 -8.45
N PRO A 366 -15.29 -6.60 -8.35
CA PRO A 366 -14.31 -5.91 -9.18
C PRO A 366 -12.89 -6.17 -8.64
N TYR A 367 -11.92 -6.07 -9.52
CA TYR A 367 -10.50 -6.22 -9.22
C TYR A 367 -9.71 -4.97 -9.62
N GLU A 368 -8.75 -4.59 -8.79
CA GLU A 368 -7.66 -3.68 -9.17
C GLU A 368 -6.38 -4.50 -9.41
N LEU A 369 -5.87 -4.48 -10.65
CA LEU A 369 -4.52 -4.91 -10.98
C LEU A 369 -3.56 -3.73 -10.81
N ARG A 370 -2.64 -3.81 -9.85
CA ARG A 370 -1.54 -2.86 -9.70
C ARG A 370 -0.27 -3.47 -10.28
N VAL A 371 0.20 -2.90 -11.40
CA VAL A 371 1.49 -3.21 -11.99
C VAL A 371 2.51 -2.23 -11.43
N LYS A 372 3.48 -2.73 -10.66
CA LYS A 372 4.45 -1.88 -9.95
C LYS A 372 5.86 -2.09 -10.46
N LEU A 373 6.54 -0.99 -10.80
CA LEU A 373 7.95 -0.97 -11.19
C LEU A 373 8.81 -0.87 -9.92
N VAL A 374 9.62 -1.89 -9.66
CA VAL A 374 10.55 -1.93 -8.51
C VAL A 374 11.91 -1.37 -8.94
N GLN A 375 12.19 -0.12 -8.61
CA GLN A 375 13.41 0.58 -9.02
C GLN A 375 14.59 0.28 -8.10
N ASN A 376 15.81 0.32 -8.65
CA ASN A 376 17.04 -0.05 -7.93
C ASN A 376 17.37 0.84 -6.72
N ASN A 377 16.77 2.03 -6.59
CA ASN A 377 16.91 2.93 -5.44
C ASN A 377 15.88 2.64 -4.33
N GLY A 378 15.08 1.58 -4.46
CA GLY A 378 14.07 1.18 -3.48
C GLY A 378 12.67 1.78 -3.69
N ASN A 379 12.48 2.65 -4.69
CA ASN A 379 11.15 3.17 -5.01
C ASN A 379 10.31 2.13 -5.76
N VAL A 380 9.01 2.12 -5.46
CA VAL A 380 8.02 1.24 -6.11
C VAL A 380 6.92 2.11 -6.69
N ILE A 381 6.82 2.15 -8.02
CA ILE A 381 5.90 3.04 -8.73
C ILE A 381 4.76 2.22 -9.33
N SER A 382 3.51 2.54 -8.97
CA SER A 382 2.32 1.77 -9.36
C SER A 382 1.60 2.37 -10.56
N THR A 383 1.13 1.51 -11.45
CA THR A 383 0.08 1.82 -12.44
C THR A 383 -1.07 0.85 -12.23
N ASN A 384 -2.29 1.36 -12.13
CA ASN A 384 -3.47 0.60 -11.72
C ASN A 384 -4.40 0.38 -12.91
N TYR A 385 -5.03 -0.79 -12.97
CA TYR A 385 -6.00 -1.18 -13.99
C TYR A 385 -7.16 -1.92 -13.36
N SER A 386 -8.38 -1.58 -13.75
CA SER A 386 -9.57 -2.30 -13.28
C SER A 386 -9.95 -3.44 -14.21
N TYR A 387 -10.40 -4.55 -13.62
CA TYR A 387 -11.01 -5.66 -14.33
C TYR A 387 -12.00 -6.41 -13.43
N LYS A 388 -12.62 -7.46 -13.95
CA LYS A 388 -13.45 -8.38 -13.16
C LYS A 388 -13.47 -9.76 -13.78
N PHE A 389 -13.98 -10.73 -13.04
CA PHE A 389 -14.37 -12.01 -13.61
C PHE A 389 -15.83 -11.96 -14.07
N VAL A 390 -16.14 -12.68 -15.15
CA VAL A 390 -17.49 -12.97 -15.62
C VAL A 390 -17.53 -14.46 -15.95
N ASP A 391 -18.40 -15.17 -15.25
CA ASP A 391 -18.58 -16.62 -15.31
C ASP A 391 -17.24 -17.37 -15.15
N GLY A 392 -16.41 -16.90 -14.21
CA GLY A 392 -15.11 -17.47 -13.91
C GLY A 392 -13.97 -17.06 -14.86
N ILE A 393 -14.24 -16.24 -15.87
CA ILE A 393 -13.25 -15.78 -16.87
C ILE A 393 -12.92 -14.30 -16.66
N PRO A 394 -11.63 -13.90 -16.60
CA PRO A 394 -11.26 -12.50 -16.43
C PRO A 394 -11.54 -11.69 -17.70
N VAL A 395 -12.20 -10.55 -17.55
CA VAL A 395 -12.51 -9.59 -18.62
C VAL A 395 -11.59 -8.39 -18.50
N LEU A 396 -10.60 -8.31 -19.40
CA LEU A 396 -9.46 -7.37 -19.34
C LEU A 396 -9.58 -6.31 -20.45
N ASN A 397 -10.26 -5.20 -20.16
CA ASN A 397 -10.57 -4.16 -21.17
C ASN A 397 -9.58 -2.98 -21.17
N PHE A 398 -8.37 -3.19 -20.69
CA PHE A 398 -7.36 -2.14 -20.50
C PHE A 398 -6.11 -2.32 -21.38
N THR A 399 -6.15 -3.22 -22.37
CA THR A 399 -5.09 -3.31 -23.38
C THR A 399 -4.91 -1.97 -24.09
N SER A 400 -3.67 -1.49 -24.16
CA SER A 400 -3.30 -0.29 -24.89
C SER A 400 -3.66 -0.37 -26.36
N LYS A 401 -4.07 0.77 -26.92
CA LYS A 401 -4.40 0.94 -28.32
C LYS A 401 -3.44 1.94 -28.94
N VAL A 402 -3.07 1.72 -30.20
CA VAL A 402 -2.24 2.67 -30.95
C VAL A 402 -3.15 3.76 -31.47
N GLU A 403 -3.13 4.92 -30.82
CA GLU A 403 -3.94 6.05 -31.27
C GLU A 403 -3.45 6.63 -32.59
N LEU A 404 -4.40 7.12 -33.38
CA LEU A 404 -4.13 7.97 -34.53
C LEU A 404 -3.40 9.24 -34.09
N SER A 405 -2.44 9.69 -34.90
CA SER A 405 -1.82 11.00 -34.69
C SER A 405 -2.86 12.11 -34.76
N LYS A 406 -2.86 12.98 -33.74
CA LYS A 406 -3.74 14.16 -33.64
C LYS A 406 -3.20 15.37 -34.40
N ILE A 407 -2.08 15.22 -35.12
CA ILE A 407 -1.55 16.27 -35.98
C ILE A 407 -2.62 16.68 -37.01
N GLY A 408 -2.95 17.98 -37.03
CA GLY A 408 -3.97 18.56 -37.90
C GLY A 408 -5.39 18.51 -37.35
N TRP A 409 -5.60 17.93 -36.15
CA TRP A 409 -6.90 18.00 -35.48
C TRP A 409 -7.13 19.39 -34.90
N THR A 410 -8.37 19.86 -34.90
CA THR A 410 -8.76 21.15 -34.30
C THR A 410 -10.10 21.05 -33.60
N ILE A 411 -10.33 21.87 -32.58
CA ILE A 411 -11.65 22.02 -31.98
C ILE A 411 -12.51 22.88 -32.90
N LYS A 412 -13.53 22.28 -33.51
CA LYS A 412 -14.44 22.95 -34.43
C LYS A 412 -15.46 23.82 -33.69
N SER A 413 -15.99 23.32 -32.58
CA SER A 413 -16.93 24.04 -31.70
C SER A 413 -17.10 23.32 -30.36
N PHE A 414 -17.59 24.00 -29.34
CA PHE A 414 -17.94 23.43 -28.04
C PHE A 414 -19.15 24.17 -27.44
N SER A 415 -19.87 23.55 -26.49
CA SER A 415 -20.98 24.21 -25.78
C SER A 415 -20.50 25.16 -24.70
N SER A 416 -19.46 24.78 -23.95
CA SER A 416 -18.84 25.62 -22.91
C SER A 416 -17.40 25.19 -22.65
N GLU A 417 -16.60 26.12 -22.12
CA GLU A 417 -15.28 25.87 -21.58
C GLU A 417 -14.99 26.90 -20.48
N GLU A 418 -14.11 26.56 -19.55
CA GLU A 418 -13.58 27.51 -18.58
C GLU A 418 -12.36 28.23 -19.16
N ALA A 419 -12.61 29.29 -19.94
CA ALA A 419 -11.56 30.03 -20.64
C ALA A 419 -10.59 30.77 -19.69
N THR A 420 -11.08 31.15 -18.49
CA THR A 420 -10.34 31.83 -17.42
C THR A 420 -10.81 31.26 -16.09
N GLY A 421 -9.91 30.92 -15.16
CA GLY A 421 -10.29 30.37 -13.85
C GLY A 421 -9.51 29.11 -13.47
N GLU A 422 -8.91 28.45 -14.45
CA GLU A 422 -8.00 27.32 -14.28
C GLU A 422 -6.53 27.74 -14.53
N PRO A 423 -5.53 27.10 -13.91
CA PRO A 423 -4.12 27.32 -14.25
C PRO A 423 -3.88 26.96 -15.72
N ALA A 424 -3.36 27.90 -16.52
CA ALA A 424 -3.06 27.65 -17.93
C ALA A 424 -2.11 26.44 -18.07
N PRO A 425 -2.35 25.54 -19.05
CA PRO A 425 -3.29 25.66 -20.17
C PRO A 425 -4.71 25.12 -19.90
N ASN A 426 -5.04 24.71 -18.69
CA ASN A 426 -6.29 24.03 -18.35
C ASN A 426 -7.56 24.87 -18.59
N GLY A 427 -8.70 24.19 -18.65
CA GLY A 427 -10.04 24.75 -18.78
C GLY A 427 -10.57 24.79 -20.22
N LYS A 428 -9.68 24.94 -21.20
CA LYS A 428 -10.02 25.10 -22.62
C LYS A 428 -10.23 23.77 -23.34
N ALA A 429 -11.08 23.74 -24.36
CA ALA A 429 -11.39 22.51 -25.10
C ALA A 429 -10.22 22.00 -25.95
N ASN A 430 -9.29 22.87 -26.36
CA ASN A 430 -8.16 22.51 -27.24
C ASN A 430 -7.14 21.58 -26.59
N VAL A 431 -7.09 21.52 -25.26
CA VAL A 431 -6.17 20.62 -24.54
C VAL A 431 -6.62 19.16 -24.63
N LEU A 432 -7.86 18.88 -25.03
CA LEU A 432 -8.34 17.50 -25.22
C LEU A 432 -7.64 16.71 -26.33
N ILE A 433 -6.86 17.40 -27.17
CA ILE A 433 -6.20 16.84 -28.34
C ILE A 433 -4.71 17.22 -28.39
N ASP A 434 -4.12 17.63 -27.26
CA ASP A 434 -2.72 18.05 -27.18
C ASP A 434 -1.74 16.91 -26.84
N ASN A 435 -2.25 15.72 -26.51
CA ASN A 435 -1.51 14.54 -26.04
C ASN A 435 -0.86 14.69 -24.66
N ASP A 436 -1.29 15.65 -23.84
CA ASP A 436 -0.87 15.80 -22.45
C ASP A 436 -2.02 15.50 -21.49
N ILE A 437 -2.02 14.27 -20.97
CA ILE A 437 -3.00 13.78 -19.99
C ILE A 437 -3.01 14.54 -18.65
N ASN A 438 -2.03 15.42 -18.41
CA ASN A 438 -1.98 16.27 -17.21
C ASN A 438 -2.75 17.57 -17.39
N THR A 439 -3.10 17.93 -18.63
CA THR A 439 -3.99 19.04 -18.92
C THR A 439 -5.44 18.57 -18.95
N TYR A 440 -6.39 19.50 -18.84
CA TYR A 440 -7.81 19.15 -18.91
C TYR A 440 -8.69 20.29 -19.40
N TRP A 441 -9.71 19.94 -20.18
CA TRP A 441 -10.88 20.80 -20.39
C TRP A 441 -11.76 20.78 -19.14
N HIS A 442 -12.40 21.91 -18.86
CA HIS A 442 -13.42 22.01 -17.83
C HIS A 442 -14.62 22.78 -18.42
N SER A 443 -15.84 22.27 -18.21
CA SER A 443 -17.07 23.02 -18.55
C SER A 443 -17.11 24.33 -17.79
N LYS A 444 -17.65 25.39 -18.38
CA LYS A 444 -17.67 26.70 -17.71
C LYS A 444 -18.28 26.64 -16.30
N TRP A 445 -17.56 27.16 -15.30
CA TRP A 445 -17.96 27.24 -13.90
C TRP A 445 -17.97 28.65 -13.33
N GLN A 446 -17.09 29.56 -13.78
CA GLN A 446 -17.20 30.99 -13.41
C GLN A 446 -18.21 31.73 -14.29
N ASN A 447 -18.76 32.82 -13.76
CA ASN A 447 -19.61 33.75 -14.51
C ASN A 447 -20.81 33.07 -15.21
N GLY A 448 -21.49 32.21 -14.46
CA GLY A 448 -22.64 31.42 -14.92
C GLY A 448 -22.22 30.04 -15.39
N ALA A 449 -22.41 29.05 -14.52
CA ALA A 449 -22.15 27.65 -14.81
C ALA A 449 -23.07 27.12 -15.93
N SER A 450 -22.50 26.34 -16.84
CA SER A 450 -23.27 25.69 -17.90
C SER A 450 -23.86 24.37 -17.41
N ASN A 451 -25.04 24.00 -17.93
CA ASN A 451 -25.70 22.74 -17.62
C ASN A 451 -25.40 21.67 -18.67
N TYR A 452 -25.48 20.40 -18.27
CA TYR A 452 -25.48 19.27 -19.17
C TYR A 452 -26.66 19.32 -20.17
N PRO A 453 -26.53 18.71 -21.37
CA PRO A 453 -25.32 18.05 -21.88
C PRO A 453 -24.26 19.05 -22.35
N HIS A 454 -22.98 18.71 -22.13
CA HIS A 454 -21.85 19.46 -22.70
C HIS A 454 -21.39 18.78 -23.98
N GLN A 455 -21.09 19.54 -25.03
CA GLN A 455 -20.66 18.99 -26.31
C GLN A 455 -19.39 19.63 -26.84
N ILE A 456 -18.58 18.84 -27.53
CA ILE A 456 -17.36 19.28 -28.21
C ILE A 456 -17.32 18.60 -29.58
N ILE A 457 -17.03 19.37 -30.62
CA ILE A 457 -16.84 18.88 -31.99
C ILE A 457 -15.38 19.07 -32.37
N ILE A 458 -14.75 17.99 -32.80
CA ILE A 458 -13.37 17.94 -33.27
C ILE A 458 -13.39 17.75 -34.80
N ASP A 459 -12.70 18.60 -35.55
CA ASP A 459 -12.38 18.38 -36.96
C ASP A 459 -11.03 17.66 -37.03
N LEU A 460 -11.02 16.45 -37.59
CA LEU A 460 -9.83 15.61 -37.72
C LEU A 460 -8.90 16.04 -38.87
N GLY A 461 -9.27 17.10 -39.60
CA GLY A 461 -8.55 17.69 -40.73
C GLY A 461 -8.78 16.96 -42.06
N ALA A 462 -9.10 15.67 -42.01
CA ALA A 462 -9.46 14.82 -43.15
C ALA A 462 -10.29 13.63 -42.66
N ASN A 463 -10.88 12.86 -43.58
CA ASN A 463 -11.50 11.58 -43.24
C ASN A 463 -10.44 10.64 -42.61
N LYS A 464 -10.71 10.16 -41.41
CA LYS A 464 -9.88 9.19 -40.69
C LYS A 464 -10.64 7.87 -40.56
N THR A 465 -9.88 6.77 -40.52
CA THR A 465 -10.42 5.43 -40.25
C THR A 465 -10.15 5.09 -38.80
N ALA A 466 -11.18 4.70 -38.04
CA ALA A 466 -11.06 4.35 -36.62
C ALA A 466 -11.97 3.17 -36.26
N GLU A 467 -11.52 2.36 -35.32
CA GLU A 467 -12.22 1.22 -34.73
C GLU A 467 -12.71 1.50 -33.31
N GLY A 468 -12.24 2.57 -32.68
CA GLY A 468 -12.73 3.00 -31.38
C GLY A 468 -12.31 4.41 -30.98
N VAL A 469 -12.75 4.79 -29.78
CA VAL A 469 -12.41 6.06 -29.12
C VAL A 469 -11.71 5.77 -27.80
N SER A 470 -10.72 6.58 -27.47
CA SER A 470 -10.07 6.58 -26.15
C SER A 470 -10.38 7.88 -25.42
N LEU A 471 -10.64 7.77 -24.12
CA LEU A 471 -10.97 8.89 -23.25
C LEU A 471 -10.11 8.83 -21.98
N VAL A 472 -9.62 9.97 -21.52
CA VAL A 472 -8.87 10.08 -20.27
C VAL A 472 -9.58 11.08 -19.36
N GLN A 473 -10.01 10.63 -18.18
CA GLN A 473 -10.58 11.54 -17.18
C GLN A 473 -9.51 12.47 -16.63
N ARG A 474 -9.92 13.65 -16.15
CA ARG A 474 -9.03 14.55 -15.40
C ARG A 474 -8.37 13.79 -14.25
N SER A 475 -7.05 13.94 -14.12
CA SER A 475 -6.31 13.36 -12.99
C SER A 475 -6.90 13.80 -11.64
N GLY A 476 -7.11 12.84 -10.73
CA GLY A 476 -7.76 13.08 -9.44
C GLY A 476 -9.29 13.07 -9.48
N LEU A 477 -9.90 12.78 -10.64
CA LEU A 477 -11.33 12.48 -10.83
C LEU A 477 -12.30 13.60 -10.39
N ASN A 478 -11.83 14.83 -10.26
CA ASN A 478 -12.69 15.96 -9.99
C ASN A 478 -13.50 16.31 -11.25
N ARG A 479 -14.83 16.39 -11.12
CA ARG A 479 -15.80 16.59 -12.21
C ARG A 479 -15.74 15.51 -13.29
N SER A 480 -15.40 14.28 -12.90
CA SER A 480 -15.41 13.08 -13.74
C SER A 480 -16.75 12.87 -14.44
N ILE A 481 -16.71 12.66 -15.75
CA ILE A 481 -17.88 12.40 -16.59
C ILE A 481 -18.32 10.95 -16.39
N LYS A 482 -19.63 10.73 -16.30
CA LYS A 482 -20.21 9.38 -16.17
C LYS A 482 -20.76 8.91 -17.51
N ASP A 483 -21.92 9.41 -17.93
CA ASP A 483 -22.54 8.98 -19.19
C ASP A 483 -22.11 9.90 -20.34
N PHE A 484 -21.78 9.32 -21.49
CA PHE A 484 -21.39 10.06 -22.69
C PHE A 484 -21.94 9.46 -23.98
N GLU A 485 -21.92 10.26 -25.04
CA GLU A 485 -22.29 9.86 -26.39
C GLU A 485 -21.25 10.35 -27.41
N ILE A 486 -21.03 9.55 -28.45
CA ILE A 486 -20.22 9.88 -29.62
C ILE A 486 -21.10 9.88 -30.85
N LEU A 487 -21.02 10.96 -31.63
CA LEU A 487 -21.57 11.05 -32.97
C LEU A 487 -20.44 11.35 -33.96
N ILE A 488 -20.60 10.91 -35.20
CA ILE A 488 -19.64 11.15 -36.29
C ILE A 488 -20.32 11.85 -37.48
N SER A 489 -19.54 12.55 -38.29
CA SER A 489 -20.00 13.26 -39.47
C SER A 489 -18.90 13.42 -40.52
N ASP A 490 -19.27 13.49 -41.80
CA ASP A 490 -18.38 13.83 -42.91
C ASP A 490 -18.40 15.32 -43.25
N ASP A 491 -19.48 16.03 -42.90
CA ASP A 491 -19.79 17.40 -43.37
C ASP A 491 -19.94 18.44 -42.25
N ASN A 492 -19.91 18.03 -40.97
CA ASN A 492 -20.18 18.87 -39.80
C ASN A 492 -21.60 19.47 -39.77
N ILE A 493 -22.53 18.88 -40.51
CA ILE A 493 -23.94 19.27 -40.55
C ILE A 493 -24.79 18.09 -40.08
N THR A 494 -24.62 16.94 -40.73
CA THR A 494 -25.37 15.73 -40.42
C THR A 494 -24.53 14.82 -39.54
N PHE A 495 -24.99 14.57 -38.31
CA PHE A 495 -24.31 13.71 -37.34
C PHE A 495 -25.06 12.39 -37.15
N THR A 496 -24.34 11.28 -37.20
CA THR A 496 -24.87 9.95 -36.93
C THR A 496 -24.40 9.44 -35.56
N PRO A 497 -25.29 8.96 -34.68
CA PRO A 497 -24.91 8.33 -33.42
C PRO A 497 -24.04 7.08 -33.64
N LEU A 498 -22.98 6.95 -32.83
CA LEU A 498 -22.02 5.86 -32.93
C LEU A 498 -21.86 5.07 -31.64
N LEU A 499 -21.82 5.74 -30.48
CA LEU A 499 -21.63 5.11 -29.17
C LEU A 499 -22.41 5.89 -28.10
N ASN A 500 -23.05 5.20 -27.16
CA ASN A 500 -23.75 5.79 -26.02
C ASN A 500 -23.56 4.85 -24.82
N THR A 501 -22.68 5.23 -23.90
CA THR A 501 -22.23 4.35 -22.81
C THR A 501 -21.69 5.17 -21.63
N ALA A 502 -21.13 4.49 -20.62
CA ALA A 502 -20.61 5.11 -19.42
C ALA A 502 -19.10 4.91 -19.30
N LEU A 503 -18.42 5.94 -18.80
CA LEU A 503 -17.06 5.86 -18.27
C LEU A 503 -17.07 5.18 -16.89
N LEU A 504 -15.94 4.61 -16.52
CA LEU A 504 -15.64 4.25 -15.13
C LEU A 504 -15.08 5.48 -14.40
N ASN A 505 -15.35 5.58 -13.09
CA ASN A 505 -14.81 6.66 -12.27
C ASN A 505 -13.36 6.39 -11.85
N GLU A 506 -12.45 6.35 -12.82
CA GLU A 506 -11.07 5.89 -12.64
C GLU A 506 -10.09 6.77 -13.40
N ASN A 507 -8.83 6.81 -12.92
CA ASN A 507 -7.75 7.53 -13.58
C ASN A 507 -7.21 6.71 -14.76
N GLY A 508 -6.56 7.40 -15.71
CA GLY A 508 -5.96 6.75 -16.87
C GLY A 508 -6.93 6.62 -18.06
N ARG A 509 -6.45 5.92 -19.09
CA ARG A 509 -7.13 5.84 -20.39
C ARG A 509 -8.14 4.71 -20.42
N GLN A 510 -9.35 5.01 -20.90
CA GLN A 510 -10.43 4.06 -21.13
C GLN A 510 -10.72 3.97 -22.63
N ASN A 511 -10.80 2.75 -23.15
CA ASN A 511 -10.95 2.46 -24.58
C ASN A 511 -12.34 1.88 -24.87
N PHE A 512 -13.01 2.42 -25.88
CA PHE A 512 -14.35 1.99 -26.29
C PHE A 512 -14.36 1.66 -27.78
N ASN A 513 -14.51 0.37 -28.10
CA ASN A 513 -14.59 -0.08 -29.48
C ASN A 513 -15.94 0.30 -30.10
N PHE A 514 -15.91 0.65 -31.39
CA PHE A 514 -17.08 0.74 -32.23
C PHE A 514 -17.54 -0.67 -32.66
N ALA A 515 -18.80 -0.79 -33.07
CA ALA A 515 -19.34 -2.06 -33.57
C ALA A 515 -18.67 -2.52 -34.87
N SER A 516 -18.14 -1.58 -35.66
CA SER A 516 -17.32 -1.82 -36.85
C SER A 516 -16.46 -0.61 -37.15
N THR A 517 -15.37 -0.82 -37.90
CA THR A 517 -14.50 0.25 -38.41
C THR A 517 -15.31 1.34 -39.11
N LYS A 518 -15.05 2.61 -38.80
CA LYS A 518 -15.72 3.78 -39.37
C LYS A 518 -14.74 4.69 -40.08
N VAL A 519 -15.24 5.41 -41.08
CA VAL A 519 -14.54 6.50 -41.77
C VAL A 519 -15.37 7.77 -41.58
N PHE A 520 -14.75 8.83 -41.06
CA PHE A 520 -15.42 10.12 -40.80
C PHE A 520 -14.40 11.26 -40.63
N ARG A 521 -14.84 12.52 -40.74
CA ARG A 521 -13.98 13.71 -40.52
C ARG A 521 -14.24 14.42 -39.20
N TYR A 522 -15.47 14.41 -38.70
CA TYR A 522 -15.84 15.13 -37.50
C TYR A 522 -16.30 14.18 -36.42
N LEU A 523 -15.76 14.35 -35.21
CA LEU A 523 -16.17 13.65 -34.00
C LEU A 523 -16.91 14.62 -33.10
N LYS A 524 -18.13 14.29 -32.66
CA LYS A 524 -18.86 15.02 -31.63
C LYS A 524 -18.91 14.17 -30.36
N PHE A 525 -18.27 14.66 -29.31
CA PHE A 525 -18.36 14.11 -27.96
C PHE A 525 -19.43 14.87 -27.18
N ILE A 526 -20.31 14.14 -26.49
CA ILE A 526 -21.36 14.69 -25.64
C ILE A 526 -21.24 14.08 -24.25
N ALA A 527 -20.86 14.89 -23.25
CA ALA A 527 -20.97 14.52 -21.84
C ALA A 527 -22.42 14.75 -21.39
N LYS A 528 -23.03 13.76 -20.73
CA LYS A 528 -24.46 13.80 -20.38
C LYS A 528 -24.71 14.03 -18.89
N ASN A 529 -23.81 13.55 -18.03
CA ASN A 529 -23.79 13.79 -16.59
C ASN A 529 -22.41 13.44 -16.00
N GLY A 530 -22.21 13.77 -14.72
CA GLY A 530 -20.99 13.45 -13.96
C GLY A 530 -21.26 12.52 -12.77
N PHE A 531 -20.21 11.90 -12.25
CA PHE A 531 -20.30 11.01 -11.08
C PHE A 531 -20.65 11.74 -9.77
N ASP A 532 -20.33 13.03 -9.68
CA ASP A 532 -20.56 13.84 -8.49
C ASP A 532 -21.97 14.46 -8.40
N GLY A 533 -22.82 14.20 -9.40
CA GLY A 533 -24.19 14.73 -9.47
C GLY A 533 -24.29 16.24 -9.71
N THR A 534 -23.18 16.91 -10.00
CA THR A 534 -23.15 18.36 -10.31
C THR A 534 -23.30 18.62 -11.81
N GLN A 535 -23.44 19.89 -12.20
CA GLN A 535 -23.58 20.29 -13.62
C GLN A 535 -22.24 20.37 -14.38
N PHE A 536 -21.12 20.11 -13.71
CA PHE A 536 -19.78 20.31 -14.27
C PHE A 536 -19.22 19.03 -14.90
N ALA A 537 -18.36 19.20 -15.90
CA ALA A 537 -17.61 18.14 -16.57
C ALA A 537 -16.15 18.54 -16.74
N ALA A 538 -15.23 17.59 -16.55
CA ALA A 538 -13.83 17.74 -16.92
C ALA A 538 -13.31 16.48 -17.60
N LEU A 539 -12.44 16.65 -18.58
CA LEU A 539 -11.83 15.56 -19.34
C LEU A 539 -10.42 15.98 -19.76
N ALA A 540 -9.47 15.05 -19.67
CA ALA A 540 -8.07 15.31 -20.00
C ALA A 540 -7.79 15.15 -21.49
N GLU A 541 -8.23 14.05 -22.10
CA GLU A 541 -7.86 13.72 -23.47
C GLU A 541 -8.95 12.93 -24.19
N ILE A 542 -9.09 13.14 -25.51
CA ILE A 542 -9.88 12.34 -26.45
C ILE A 542 -8.98 11.86 -27.60
N GLY A 543 -9.01 10.57 -27.92
CA GLY A 543 -8.29 9.98 -29.04
C GLY A 543 -9.13 9.00 -29.85
N LEU A 544 -8.57 8.53 -30.97
CA LEU A 544 -9.16 7.51 -31.85
C LEU A 544 -8.09 6.45 -32.14
N TYR A 545 -8.48 5.19 -32.31
CA TYR A 545 -7.57 4.09 -32.65
C TYR A 545 -8.20 3.12 -33.64
#